data_AF-A0A947VH86-F1
#
_entry.id   AF-A0A947VH86-F1
#
_cell.length_a   1.000
_cell.length_b   1.000
_cell.length_c   1.000
_cell.angle_alpha   90.00
_cell.angle_beta   90.00
_cell.angle_gamma   90.00
#
_symmetry.space_group_name_H-M   'P 1'
#
loop_
_entity.id
_entity.type
_entity.pdbx_description
1 polymer ?
#
loop_
_entity_poly.entity_id
_entity_poly.type
_entity_poly.pdbx_seq_one_letter_code
_entity_poly.pdbx_strand_id
1 'polypeptide(L)' 'IGKEKIAGREGFVCQFFQADEEEKMLAEWVIDPELALPLRSKIFEDNELQGQIELVKYMQY' A
#
# COMPACT_ATOMS: atom_id res chain seq x y z
N ILE A 1 -5.99 8.19 7.78
CA ILE A 1 -5.64 7.34 6.62
C ILE A 1 -6.27 7.97 5.39
N GLY A 2 -5.49 8.24 4.33
CA GLY A 2 -5.85 9.17 3.27
C GLY A 2 -5.71 8.58 1.86
N LYS A 3 -5.61 9.45 0.86
CA LYS A 3 -5.29 9.07 -0.52
C LYS A 3 -3.85 9.42 -0.84
N GLU A 4 -3.24 8.64 -1.72
CA GLU A 4 -1.88 8.89 -2.22
C GLU A 4 -1.85 8.73 -3.74
N LYS A 5 -0.97 9.48 -4.39
CA LYS A 5 -0.80 9.45 -5.85
C LYS A 5 0.50 8.73 -6.21
N ILE A 6 0.41 7.61 -6.94
CA ILE A 6 1.54 6.79 -7.36
C ILE A 6 1.43 6.49 -8.86
N ALA A 7 2.53 6.62 -9.60
CA ALA A 7 2.57 6.46 -11.06
C ALA A 7 1.47 7.25 -11.82
N GLY A 8 1.11 8.42 -11.30
CA GLY A 8 0.06 9.27 -11.89
C GLY A 8 -1.38 8.90 -11.51
N ARG A 9 -1.59 7.80 -10.77
CA ARG A 9 -2.91 7.31 -10.35
C ARG A 9 -3.15 7.57 -8.87
N GLU A 10 -4.40 7.79 -8.49
CA GLU A 10 -4.81 8.05 -7.09
C GLU A 10 -5.30 6.75 -6.46
N GLY A 11 -4.78 6.42 -5.27
CA GLY A 11 -5.18 5.24 -4.52
C GLY A 11 -5.45 5.54 -3.05
N PHE A 12 -6.21 4.67 -2.41
CA PHE A 12 -6.47 4.72 -0.98
C PHE A 12 -5.37 4.03 -0.20
N VAL A 13 -4.91 4.67 0.88
CA VAL A 13 -4.00 4.04 1.82
C VAL A 13 -4.82 3.04 2.65
N CYS A 14 -4.37 1.79 2.70
CA CYS A 14 -4.96 0.72 3.49
C CYS A 14 -3.87 0.12 4.38
N GLN A 15 -4.14 -0.01 5.67
CA GLN A 15 -3.18 -0.56 6.63
C GLN A 15 -3.78 -1.80 7.26
N PHE A 16 -2.96 -2.84 7.41
CA PHE A 16 -3.32 -4.08 8.06
C PHE A 16 -2.45 -4.29 9.29
N PHE A 17 -3.11 -4.42 10.44
CA PHE A 17 -2.50 -4.57 11.75
C PHE A 17 -2.74 -5.99 12.28
N GLN A 18 -1.83 -6.48 13.10
CA GLN A 18 -2.01 -7.73 13.82
C GLN A 18 -3.15 -7.57 14.85
N ALA A 19 -4.10 -8.51 14.86
CA ALA A 19 -5.31 -8.38 15.69
C ALA A 19 -5.02 -8.30 17.20
N ASP A 20 -3.98 -8.98 17.67
CA ASP A 20 -3.61 -9.03 19.09
C ASP A 20 -2.66 -7.88 19.51
N GLU A 21 -2.10 -7.17 18.54
CA GLU A 21 -1.16 -6.06 18.73
C GLU A 21 -1.55 -4.94 17.76
N GLU A 22 -2.50 -4.08 18.17
CA GLU A 22 -3.05 -3.02 17.31
C GLU A 22 -1.98 -2.06 16.75
N GLU A 23 -0.83 -1.96 17.41
CA GLU A 23 0.30 -1.13 16.95
C GLU A 23 1.23 -1.85 15.97
N LYS A 24 1.12 -3.19 15.84
CA LYS A 24 1.97 -3.97 14.95
C LYS A 24 1.40 -3.99 13.55
N MET A 25 1.90 -3.09 12.71
CA MET A 25 1.54 -3.04 11.29
C MET A 25 2.24 -4.19 10.56
N LEU A 26 1.47 -5.00 9.84
CA LEU A 26 1.97 -6.11 9.03
C LEU A 26 2.14 -5.71 7.57
N ALA A 27 1.25 -4.85 7.08
CA ALA A 27 1.28 -4.40 5.70
C ALA A 27 0.60 -3.04 5.50
N GLU A 28 1.06 -2.31 4.49
CA GLU A 28 0.41 -1.10 3.97
C GLU A 28 0.29 -1.22 2.45
N TRP A 29 -0.88 -0.87 1.92
CA TRP A 29 -1.12 -0.76 0.48
C TRP A 29 -1.61 0.63 0.11
N VAL A 30 -1.31 1.02 -1.13
CA VAL A 30 -2.02 2.11 -1.82
C VAL A 30 -2.82 1.47 -2.94
N ILE A 31 -4.14 1.35 -2.79
CA ILE A 31 -5.00 0.62 -3.73
C ILE A 31 -5.73 1.60 -4.64
N ASP A 32 -5.56 1.44 -5.95
CA ASP A 32 -6.35 2.18 -6.94
C ASP A 32 -7.78 1.61 -7.00
N PRO A 33 -8.82 2.42 -6.70
CA PRO A 33 -10.20 1.93 -6.67
C PRO A 33 -10.78 1.64 -8.05
N GLU A 34 -10.24 2.23 -9.12
CA GLU A 34 -10.71 2.00 -10.49
C GLU A 34 -10.13 0.70 -11.06
N LEU A 35 -8.87 0.39 -10.73
CA LEU A 35 -8.19 -0.82 -11.19
C LEU A 35 -8.34 -2.01 -10.23
N ALA A 36 -8.73 -1.76 -8.97
CA ALA A 36 -8.71 -2.74 -7.88
C ALA A 36 -7.33 -3.41 -7.69
N LEU A 37 -6.25 -2.65 -7.92
CA LEU A 37 -4.86 -3.13 -7.82
C LEU A 37 -4.03 -2.24 -6.88
N PRO A 38 -3.07 -2.83 -6.14
CA PRO A 38 -2.12 -2.05 -5.36
C PRO A 38 -1.14 -1.31 -6.28
N LEU A 39 -1.13 0.01 -6.18
CA LEU A 39 -0.09 0.88 -6.72
C LEU A 39 1.21 0.76 -5.90
N ARG A 40 1.08 0.48 -4.61
CA ARG A 40 2.20 0.15 -3.72
C ARG A 40 1.78 -0.91 -2.71
N SER A 41 2.72 -1.78 -2.38
CA SER A 41 2.62 -2.76 -1.30
C SER A 41 3.88 -2.65 -0.45
N LYS A 42 3.72 -2.46 0.85
CA LYS A 42 4.78 -2.54 1.85
C LYS A 42 4.47 -3.66 2.82
N ILE A 43 5.46 -4.45 3.16
CA ILE A 43 5.39 -5.50 4.17
C ILE A 43 6.34 -5.15 5.29
N PHE A 44 5.85 -5.34 6.51
CA PHE A 44 6.56 -5.00 7.73
C PHE A 44 6.74 -6.24 8.61
N GLU A 45 7.86 -6.30 9.32
CA GLU A 45 8.15 -7.27 10.37
C GLU A 45 8.76 -6.49 11.54
N ASP A 46 8.25 -6.71 12.75
CA ASP A 46 8.62 -5.95 13.95
C ASP A 46 8.59 -4.42 13.77
N ASN A 47 7.58 -3.93 13.04
CA ASN A 47 7.40 -2.52 12.64
C ASN A 47 8.51 -1.94 11.75
N GLU A 48 9.42 -2.76 11.25
CA GLU A 48 10.42 -2.39 10.26
C GLU A 48 10.01 -2.81 8.86
N LEU A 49 10.30 -1.97 7.86
CA LEU A 49 9.99 -2.25 6.46
C LEU A 49 10.91 -3.35 5.93
N GLN A 50 10.34 -4.51 5.59
CA GLN A 50 11.08 -5.63 5.03
C GLN A 50 11.11 -5.60 3.51
N GLY A 51 10.02 -5.14 2.89
CA GLY A 51 9.89 -5.18 1.44
C GLY A 51 8.88 -4.17 0.94
N GLN A 52 9.17 -3.64 -0.24
CA GLN A 52 8.29 -2.72 -0.94
C GLN A 52 8.27 -3.07 -2.43
N ILE A 53 7.07 -3.10 -2.99
CA ILE A 53 6.84 -3.11 -4.43
C ILE A 53 6.02 -1.86 -4.74
N GLU A 54 6.45 -1.08 -5.72
CA GLU A 54 5.76 0.15 -6.13
C GLU A 54 5.67 0.21 -7.64
N LEU A 55 4.51 0.62 -8.15
CA LEU A 55 4.29 0.90 -9.55
C LEU A 55 5.08 2.16 -9.93
N VAL A 56 6.05 2.02 -10.83
CA VAL A 56 6.88 3.15 -11.28
C VAL A 56 6.17 3.94 -12.38
N LYS A 57 5.47 3.25 -13.28
CA LYS A 57 4.80 3.86 -14.43
C LYS A 57 3.58 3.04 -14.84
N TYR A 58 2.46 3.71 -15.02
CA TYR A 58 1.26 3.14 -15.65
C TYR A 58 1.11 3.71 -17.06
N MET A 59 0.88 2.85 -18.05
CA MET A 59 0.55 3.24 -19.42
C MET A 59 -0.73 2.52 -19.83
N GLN A 60 -1.76 3.29 -20.19
CA GLN A 60 -2.99 2.77 -20.77
C GLN A 60 -2.90 2.98 -22.28
N TYR A 61 -3.13 1.91 -23.05
CA TYR A 61 -3.15 1.92 -24.51
C TYR A 61 -4.55 2.25 -25.03
#